data_AF-A0A517SG96-F1
#
_entry.id   AF-A0A517SG96-F1
#
_cell.length_a   1.000
_cell.length_b   1.000
_cell.length_c   1.000
_cell.angle_alpha   90.00
_cell.angle_beta   90.00
_cell.angle_gamma   90.00
#
_symmetry.space_group_name_H-M   'P 1'
#
loop_
_entity.id
_entity.type
_entity.pdbx_description
1 polymer ?
#
loop_
_entity_poly.entity_id
_entity_poly.type
_entity_poly.pdbx_seq_one_letter_code
_entity_poly.pdbx_strand_id
1 'polypeptide(L)'
;MPLRLRDRSQFGREIDCPDCGTRLRIVADRGEVRAERATEPVGLELPKTRSSRSTLRLIWGVTACLGVGVVWYASRPAKTEPLPREITVEQAEPAGPEPAPQTAIAPQAVVEEPKEELPPVVVAPVVEPPKPAAAQTPPVVAVPPDDPPLMPELAPDQPVVDVAAQLSLKIDEYSQVKPAPVRLLLRQIAELSAVPVDLSEVEAEPWKTKLDQAISVELKATTVGGVLEEVLKQAGLGSRQQDGVIFVVPEGG
;
A
#
# COMPACT_ATOMS: atom_id res chain seq x y z
N MET A 1 -5.20 8.93 -41.89
CA MET A 1 -6.18 7.89 -41.48
C MET A 1 -5.84 7.47 -40.06
N PRO A 2 -6.77 7.55 -39.09
CA PRO A 2 -6.51 7.16 -37.71
C PRO A 2 -6.34 5.64 -37.60
N LEU A 3 -5.23 5.20 -37.00
CA LEU A 3 -4.97 3.78 -36.69
C LEU A 3 -5.98 3.31 -35.65
N ARG A 4 -6.93 2.45 -36.05
CA ARG A 4 -7.85 1.80 -35.13
C ARG A 4 -7.22 0.51 -34.59
N LEU A 5 -6.58 0.58 -33.43
CA LEU A 5 -6.18 -0.62 -32.69
C LEU A 5 -7.44 -1.37 -32.25
N ARG A 6 -7.65 -2.60 -32.77
CA ARG A 6 -8.78 -3.47 -32.40
C ARG A 6 -8.63 -4.07 -31.01
N ASP A 7 -7.41 -4.20 -30.51
CA ASP A 7 -7.11 -4.85 -29.24
C ASP A 7 -6.68 -3.82 -28.20
N ARG A 8 -7.57 -3.55 -27.24
CA ARG A 8 -7.31 -2.61 -26.15
C ARG A 8 -6.38 -3.18 -25.07
N SER A 9 -6.10 -4.50 -25.10
CA SER A 9 -5.20 -5.14 -24.13
C SER A 9 -3.74 -4.69 -24.27
N GLN A 10 -3.40 -3.99 -25.36
CA GLN A 10 -2.06 -3.47 -25.60
C GLN A 10 -1.79 -2.11 -24.95
N PHE A 11 -2.83 -1.43 -24.42
CA PHE A 11 -2.62 -0.18 -23.70
C PHE A 11 -1.82 -0.41 -22.42
N GLY A 12 -0.81 0.43 -22.22
CA GLY A 12 0.07 0.35 -21.05
C GLY A 12 1.20 -0.68 -21.15
N ARG A 13 1.26 -1.51 -22.21
CA ARG A 13 2.44 -2.35 -22.47
C ARG A 13 3.61 -1.50 -22.97
N GLU A 14 4.80 -1.84 -22.50
CA GLU A 14 6.06 -1.34 -23.01
C GLU A 14 6.50 -2.24 -24.17
N ILE A 15 6.83 -1.64 -25.31
CA ILE A 15 7.35 -2.33 -26.47
C ILE A 15 8.67 -1.66 -26.82
N ASP A 16 9.72 -2.44 -27.00
CA ASP A 16 11.00 -1.92 -27.47
C ASP A 16 10.82 -1.44 -28.92
N CYS A 17 11.09 -0.16 -29.16
CA CYS A 17 11.04 0.39 -30.50
C CYS A 17 12.18 -0.22 -31.32
N PRO A 18 11.91 -0.95 -32.41
CA PRO A 18 12.97 -1.59 -33.20
C PRO A 18 13.90 -0.57 -33.86
N ASP A 19 13.43 0.67 -34.06
CA ASP A 19 14.19 1.73 -34.73
C ASP A 19 15.17 2.46 -33.81
N CYS A 20 14.84 2.62 -32.53
CA CYS A 20 15.66 3.39 -31.58
C CYS A 20 16.03 2.65 -30.30
N GLY A 21 15.62 1.39 -30.15
CA GLY A 21 15.79 0.58 -28.94
C GLY A 21 15.13 1.15 -27.68
N THR A 22 14.45 2.30 -27.79
CA THR A 22 13.81 2.94 -26.65
C THR A 22 12.48 2.25 -26.37
N ARG A 23 12.19 1.97 -25.11
CA ARG A 23 10.87 1.47 -24.71
C ARG A 23 9.82 2.53 -24.99
N LEU A 24 8.80 2.16 -25.74
CA LEU A 24 7.63 2.98 -26.00
C LEU A 24 6.46 2.41 -25.22
N ARG A 25 5.65 3.28 -24.62
CA ARG A 25 4.41 2.92 -23.98
C ARG A 25 3.26 3.38 -24.86
N ILE A 26 2.32 2.47 -25.14
CA ILE A 26 1.11 2.81 -25.89
C ILE A 26 0.13 3.48 -24.92
N VAL A 27 -0.14 4.77 -25.15
CA VAL A 27 -1.08 5.59 -24.36
C VAL A 27 -2.25 5.99 -25.27
N ALA A 28 -3.47 5.90 -24.74
CA ALA A 28 -4.66 6.47 -25.38
C ALA A 28 -5.03 7.76 -24.66
N ASP A 29 -4.85 8.90 -25.31
CA ASP A 29 -5.30 10.19 -24.79
C ASP A 29 -6.29 10.83 -25.77
N ARG A 30 -7.43 11.32 -25.25
CA ARG A 30 -8.51 11.98 -26.02
C ARG A 30 -8.99 11.25 -27.28
N GLY A 31 -8.98 9.91 -27.25
CA GLY A 31 -9.44 9.09 -28.38
C GLY A 31 -8.42 8.93 -29.51
N GLU A 32 -7.20 9.44 -29.33
CA GLU A 32 -6.06 9.22 -30.22
C GLU A 32 -5.05 8.29 -29.54
N VAL A 33 -4.54 7.31 -30.29
CA VAL A 33 -3.52 6.38 -29.79
C VAL A 33 -2.15 6.94 -30.14
N ARG A 34 -1.31 7.17 -29.13
CA ARG A 34 0.06 7.69 -29.30
C ARG A 34 1.04 6.74 -28.62
N ALA A 35 2.19 6.54 -29.28
CA ALA A 35 3.33 5.89 -28.64
C ALA A 35 4.18 7.00 -28.01
N GLU A 36 4.19 7.03 -26.69
CA GLU A 36 5.06 7.94 -25.94
C GLU A 36 6.33 7.18 -25.56
N ARG A 37 7.49 7.85 -25.56
CA ARG A 37 8.68 7.25 -24.95
C ARG A 37 8.33 6.93 -23.51
N ALA A 38 8.59 5.70 -23.09
CA ALA A 38 8.58 5.35 -21.68
C ALA A 38 9.74 6.13 -21.08
N THR A 39 9.48 7.38 -20.70
CA THR A 39 10.34 8.13 -19.80
C THR A 39 10.59 7.17 -18.65
N GLU A 40 11.87 6.89 -18.36
CA GLU A 40 12.28 6.04 -17.24
C GLU A 40 11.31 6.28 -16.09
N PRO A 41 10.76 5.19 -15.50
CA PRO A 41 9.61 5.26 -14.60
C PRO A 41 9.85 6.44 -13.72
N VAL A 42 9.06 7.51 -13.91
CA VAL A 42 9.28 8.79 -13.24
C VAL A 42 9.54 8.39 -11.82
N GLY A 43 10.82 8.44 -11.42
CA GLY A 43 11.19 8.19 -10.06
C GLY A 43 10.27 9.14 -9.36
N LEU A 44 9.36 8.61 -8.55
CA LEU A 44 8.41 9.41 -7.80
C LEU A 44 9.30 10.34 -7.00
N GLU A 45 9.67 11.47 -7.60
CA GLU A 45 10.44 12.53 -7.01
C GLU A 45 9.42 13.06 -6.04
N LEU A 46 9.47 12.47 -4.84
CA LEU A 46 8.74 12.92 -3.69
C LEU A 46 8.90 14.43 -3.71
N PRO A 47 7.80 15.20 -3.78
CA PRO A 47 7.88 16.64 -3.82
C PRO A 47 8.80 17.05 -2.68
N LYS A 48 9.97 17.62 -3.01
CA LYS A 48 10.96 18.10 -2.04
C LYS A 48 10.19 19.02 -1.10
N THR A 49 9.77 18.48 0.04
CA THR A 49 8.94 19.20 0.99
C THR A 49 9.79 20.36 1.47
N ARG A 50 9.37 21.56 1.07
CA ARG A 50 9.95 22.84 1.46
C ARG A 50 10.00 22.85 2.98
N SER A 51 11.18 22.58 3.53
CA SER A 51 11.50 22.52 4.96
C SER A 51 11.01 23.81 5.62
N SER A 52 9.82 23.74 6.20
CA SER A 52 9.24 24.80 7.01
C SER A 52 10.00 24.81 8.33
N ARG A 53 10.98 25.72 8.44
CA ARG A 53 11.74 26.02 9.67
C ARG A 53 10.86 26.55 10.83
N SER A 54 9.54 26.48 10.74
CA SER A 54 8.61 27.09 11.69
C SER A 54 8.04 26.12 12.75
N THR A 55 8.13 24.80 12.56
CA THR A 55 7.55 23.83 13.51
C THR A 55 8.39 23.58 14.76
N LEU A 56 9.66 23.99 14.78
CA LEU A 56 10.54 23.78 15.95
C LEU A 56 10.19 24.70 17.15
N ARG A 57 9.40 25.76 16.94
CA ARG A 57 9.00 26.69 18.03
C ARG A 57 7.71 26.28 18.75
N LEU A 58 6.90 25.40 18.16
CA LEU A 58 5.67 24.92 18.82
C LEU A 58 5.95 23.79 19.83
N ILE A 59 6.98 22.98 19.59
CA ILE A 59 7.32 21.86 20.48
C ILE A 59 7.78 22.37 21.86
N TRP A 60 8.51 23.49 21.95
CA TRP A 60 8.92 24.05 23.24
C TRP A 60 7.77 24.67 24.05
N GLY A 61 6.70 25.14 23.40
CA GLY A 61 5.54 25.72 24.09
C GLY A 61 4.69 24.67 24.81
N VAL A 62 4.54 23.47 24.24
CA VAL A 62 3.66 22.43 24.79
C VAL A 62 4.30 21.69 25.97
N THR A 63 5.62 21.48 25.98
CA THR A 63 6.34 20.90 27.12
C THR A 63 6.26 21.74 28.39
N ALA A 64 6.15 23.07 28.28
CA ALA A 64 6.01 23.94 29.46
C ALA A 64 4.65 23.81 30.16
N CYS A 65 3.57 23.55 29.41
CA CYS A 65 2.22 23.38 29.99
C CYS A 65 2.03 22.01 30.67
N LEU A 66 2.64 20.94 30.14
CA LEU A 66 2.56 19.62 30.76
C LEU A 66 3.30 19.54 32.11
N GLY A 67 4.42 20.24 32.26
CA GLY A 67 5.16 20.28 33.52
C GLY A 67 4.36 20.85 34.70
N VAL A 68 3.53 21.88 34.46
CA VAL A 68 2.68 22.48 35.51
C VAL A 68 1.53 21.54 35.91
N GLY A 69 0.95 20.82 34.95
CA GLY A 69 -0.13 19.86 35.20
C GLY A 69 0.31 18.68 36.08
N VAL A 70 1.51 18.12 35.83
CA VAL A 70 2.05 17.00 36.60
C VAL A 70 2.35 17.40 38.05
N VAL A 71 2.95 18.58 38.27
CA VAL A 71 3.23 19.08 39.63
C VAL A 71 1.93 19.35 40.40
N TRP A 72 0.90 19.89 39.76
CA TRP A 72 -0.40 20.10 40.41
C TRP A 72 -1.13 18.79 40.73
N TYR A 73 -1.06 17.80 39.84
CA TYR A 73 -1.69 16.49 40.06
C TYR A 73 -1.01 15.72 41.19
N ALA A 74 0.33 15.72 41.25
CA ALA A 74 1.09 15.10 42.33
C ALA A 74 0.89 15.78 43.71
N SER A 75 0.42 17.04 43.72
CA SER A 75 0.13 17.79 44.95
C SER A 75 -1.26 17.52 45.53
N ARG A 76 -2.09 16.70 44.88
CA ARG A 76 -3.41 16.33 45.43
C ARG A 76 -3.25 15.34 46.59
N PRO A 77 -3.83 15.62 47.78
CA PRO A 77 -3.76 14.70 48.90
C PRO A 77 -4.48 13.40 48.52
N ALA A 78 -3.73 12.28 48.56
CA ALA A 78 -4.24 10.96 48.25
C ALA A 78 -5.40 10.62 49.21
N LYS A 79 -6.58 10.42 48.64
CA LYS A 79 -7.74 9.88 49.35
C LYS A 79 -7.40 8.44 49.70
N THR A 80 -7.13 8.19 50.97
CA THR A 80 -6.69 6.90 51.50
C THR A 80 -7.84 5.91 51.40
N GLU A 81 -7.85 5.11 50.33
CA GLU A 81 -8.72 3.96 50.20
C GLU A 81 -8.01 2.75 50.84
N PRO A 82 -8.63 2.04 51.79
CA PRO A 82 -7.98 0.95 52.51
C PRO A 82 -7.78 -0.26 51.58
N LEU A 83 -6.51 -0.53 51.26
CA LEU A 83 -6.08 -1.70 50.49
C LEU A 83 -6.39 -3.02 51.22
N PRO A 84 -6.90 -4.05 50.50
CA PRO A 84 -6.91 -5.42 50.96
C PRO A 84 -5.50 -6.02 50.94
N ARG A 85 -5.24 -6.85 51.96
CA ARG A 85 -4.01 -7.53 52.34
C ARG A 85 -3.27 -8.24 51.18
N GLU A 86 -2.01 -7.85 51.01
CA GLU A 86 -0.81 -8.69 51.21
C GLU A 86 -0.87 -10.13 50.68
N ILE A 87 -0.31 -10.34 49.48
CA ILE A 87 0.33 -11.61 49.12
C ILE A 87 1.77 -11.31 48.73
N THR A 88 2.65 -11.61 49.67
CA THR A 88 4.11 -11.63 49.56
C THR A 88 4.53 -12.73 48.59
N VAL A 89 5.22 -12.39 47.51
CA VAL A 89 6.10 -13.31 46.79
C VAL A 89 7.45 -12.64 46.56
N GLU A 90 8.33 -12.99 47.48
CA GLU A 90 9.78 -13.15 47.42
C GLU A 90 10.45 -13.12 46.01
N GLN A 91 11.07 -11.98 45.72
CA GLN A 91 12.51 -11.82 45.44
C GLN A 91 13.25 -12.92 44.65
N ALA A 92 13.68 -12.58 43.42
CA ALA A 92 14.95 -13.05 42.87
C ALA A 92 15.52 -12.03 41.86
N GLU A 93 16.57 -11.34 42.30
CA GLU A 93 17.50 -10.51 41.53
C GLU A 93 18.35 -11.40 40.59
N PRO A 94 18.72 -10.92 39.39
CA PRO A 94 20.16 -10.74 39.21
C PRO A 94 20.53 -9.45 38.46
N ALA A 95 21.64 -8.89 38.92
CA ALA A 95 22.30 -7.70 38.44
C ALA A 95 23.08 -7.91 37.12
N GLY A 96 23.06 -6.87 36.27
CA GLY A 96 24.15 -6.48 35.38
C GLY A 96 23.90 -6.60 33.86
N PRO A 97 24.62 -5.86 33.00
CA PRO A 97 25.23 -4.55 33.16
C PRO A 97 24.70 -3.49 32.15
N GLU A 98 24.92 -2.25 32.54
CA GLU A 98 24.83 -0.97 31.82
C GLU A 98 25.44 -0.99 30.39
N PRO A 99 24.68 -0.63 29.33
CA PRO A 99 25.26 -0.29 28.03
C PRO A 99 25.59 1.20 27.93
N ALA A 100 26.84 1.45 27.53
CA ALA A 100 27.50 2.73 27.33
C ALA A 100 26.77 3.72 26.36
N PRO A 101 27.08 5.04 26.45
CA PRO A 101 26.49 6.08 25.61
C PRO A 101 26.95 5.97 24.15
N GLN A 102 26.02 5.78 23.23
CA GLN A 102 26.30 5.79 21.80
C GLN A 102 26.56 7.22 21.30
N THR A 103 27.76 7.36 20.75
CA THR A 103 28.31 8.58 20.14
C THR A 103 27.53 8.99 18.90
N ALA A 104 27.20 10.28 18.82
CA ALA A 104 26.65 10.93 17.65
C ALA A 104 27.63 10.84 16.46
N ILE A 105 27.15 10.30 15.33
CA ILE A 105 27.87 10.35 14.04
C ILE A 105 27.22 11.45 13.20
N ALA A 106 28.03 12.43 12.83
CA ALA A 106 27.69 13.55 11.95
C ALA A 106 27.53 13.10 10.47
N PRO A 107 26.76 13.84 9.64
CA PRO A 107 26.48 13.46 8.26
C PRO A 107 27.67 13.76 7.33
N GLN A 108 27.99 12.86 6.40
CA GLN A 108 28.96 13.09 5.33
C GLN A 108 28.31 13.16 3.94
N ALA A 109 28.70 14.23 3.21
CA ALA A 109 29.06 14.33 1.79
C ALA A 109 28.09 13.76 0.72
N VAL A 110 27.40 14.58 -0.08
CA VAL A 110 27.85 15.18 -1.36
C VAL A 110 28.42 14.13 -2.32
N VAL A 111 27.58 13.65 -3.24
CA VAL A 111 27.98 12.91 -4.45
C VAL A 111 27.61 13.77 -5.65
N GLU A 112 28.63 14.14 -6.41
CA GLU A 112 28.55 14.92 -7.65
C GLU A 112 27.97 14.10 -8.81
N GLU A 113 27.22 14.78 -9.67
CA GLU A 113 26.51 14.26 -10.83
C GLU A 113 27.41 14.32 -12.08
N PRO A 114 27.74 13.19 -12.76
CA PRO A 114 28.55 13.20 -13.97
C PRO A 114 27.73 13.61 -15.19
N LYS A 115 28.20 14.65 -15.90
CA LYS A 115 27.65 15.11 -17.18
C LYS A 115 28.21 14.23 -18.31
N GLU A 116 27.38 13.32 -18.84
CA GLU A 116 27.75 12.43 -19.94
C GLU A 116 27.39 13.04 -21.31
N GLU A 117 28.40 13.20 -22.15
CA GLU A 117 28.36 13.78 -23.49
C GLU A 117 28.05 12.68 -24.51
N LEU A 118 26.92 12.79 -25.20
CA LEU A 118 26.44 11.76 -26.14
C LEU A 118 27.17 11.81 -27.50
N PRO A 119 27.60 10.66 -28.05
CA PRO A 119 28.23 10.58 -29.38
C PRO A 119 27.22 10.68 -30.53
N PRO A 120 27.69 11.01 -31.76
CA PRO A 120 26.83 11.25 -32.93
C PRO A 120 26.20 9.97 -33.48
N VAL A 121 24.89 10.05 -33.75
CA VAL A 121 24.03 8.98 -34.25
C VAL A 121 24.34 8.69 -35.73
N VAL A 122 24.75 7.45 -36.02
CA VAL A 122 24.89 6.92 -37.38
C VAL A 122 23.53 6.44 -37.87
N VAL A 123 23.01 7.03 -38.94
CA VAL A 123 21.70 6.71 -39.54
C VAL A 123 21.81 5.41 -40.34
N ALA A 124 21.08 4.37 -39.93
CA ALA A 124 20.98 3.10 -40.66
C ALA A 124 19.80 3.12 -41.66
N PRO A 125 19.86 2.33 -42.75
CA PRO A 125 18.93 2.41 -43.87
C PRO A 125 17.57 1.76 -43.60
N VAL A 126 16.52 2.48 -43.99
CA VAL A 126 15.10 2.09 -43.96
C VAL A 126 14.88 0.84 -44.82
N VAL A 127 14.43 -0.25 -44.20
CA VAL A 127 13.99 -1.48 -44.88
C VAL A 127 12.47 -1.43 -45.04
N GLU A 128 11.98 -1.53 -46.27
CA GLU A 128 10.55 -1.53 -46.58
C GLU A 128 9.83 -2.77 -46.04
N PRO A 129 8.62 -2.62 -45.46
CA PRO A 129 7.85 -3.74 -44.95
C PRO A 129 7.24 -4.60 -46.07
N PRO A 130 7.19 -5.94 -45.89
CA PRO A 130 6.67 -6.85 -46.91
C PRO A 130 5.14 -6.75 -47.07
N LYS A 131 4.72 -6.85 -48.33
CA LYS A 131 3.34 -6.79 -48.80
C LYS A 131 2.50 -7.98 -48.26
N PRO A 132 1.33 -7.76 -47.65
CA PRO A 132 0.48 -8.84 -47.12
C PRO A 132 -0.04 -9.76 -48.22
N ALA A 133 0.16 -11.08 -48.05
CA ALA A 133 -0.43 -12.11 -48.90
C ALA A 133 -1.94 -12.24 -48.63
N ALA A 134 -2.71 -12.44 -49.70
CA ALA A 134 -4.17 -12.52 -49.67
C ALA A 134 -4.67 -13.71 -48.82
N ALA A 135 -5.65 -13.44 -47.96
CA ALA A 135 -6.30 -14.41 -47.09
C ALA A 135 -7.09 -15.44 -47.90
N GLN A 136 -6.83 -16.72 -47.67
CA GLN A 136 -7.66 -17.83 -48.16
C GLN A 136 -8.87 -17.99 -47.22
N THR A 137 -10.07 -18.01 -47.79
CA THR A 137 -11.31 -18.30 -47.07
C THR A 137 -11.34 -19.76 -46.63
N PRO A 138 -11.51 -20.08 -45.33
CA PRO A 138 -11.60 -21.45 -44.87
C PRO A 138 -12.90 -22.12 -45.39
N PRO A 139 -12.87 -23.42 -45.69
CA PRO A 139 -14.04 -24.17 -46.13
C PRO A 139 -15.11 -24.23 -45.03
N VAL A 140 -16.36 -23.96 -45.40
CA VAL A 140 -17.53 -24.06 -44.53
C VAL A 140 -17.75 -25.54 -44.17
N VAL A 141 -17.46 -25.91 -42.93
CA VAL A 141 -17.77 -27.23 -42.38
C VAL A 141 -19.28 -27.29 -42.11
N ALA A 142 -19.96 -28.29 -42.69
CA ALA A 142 -21.36 -28.55 -42.43
C ALA A 142 -21.56 -28.96 -40.97
N VAL A 143 -22.40 -28.22 -40.25
CA VAL A 143 -22.73 -28.47 -38.84
C VAL A 143 -23.69 -29.68 -38.76
N PRO A 144 -23.36 -30.75 -38.01
CA PRO A 144 -24.26 -31.88 -37.81
C PRO A 144 -25.53 -31.46 -37.03
N PRO A 145 -26.70 -32.06 -37.33
CA PRO A 145 -27.95 -31.70 -36.69
C PRO A 145 -28.11 -32.34 -35.30
N ASP A 146 -28.74 -31.57 -34.41
CA ASP A 146 -29.29 -31.95 -33.11
C ASP A 146 -28.30 -32.43 -32.02
N ASP A 147 -27.40 -31.54 -31.59
CA ASP A 147 -26.87 -31.61 -30.24
C ASP A 147 -27.94 -31.12 -29.24
N PRO A 148 -28.30 -31.92 -28.20
CA PRO A 148 -29.22 -31.48 -27.17
C PRO A 148 -28.63 -30.22 -26.48
N PRO A 149 -29.49 -29.26 -26.08
CA PRO A 149 -29.02 -28.05 -25.41
C PRO A 149 -28.20 -28.43 -24.19
N LEU A 150 -26.90 -28.08 -24.23
CA LEU A 150 -25.98 -28.26 -23.11
C LEU A 150 -26.55 -27.50 -21.92
N MET A 151 -27.02 -28.22 -20.91
CA MET A 151 -27.34 -27.59 -19.63
C MET A 151 -26.01 -27.19 -19.00
N PRO A 152 -25.72 -25.89 -18.83
CA PRO A 152 -24.49 -25.48 -18.19
C PRO A 152 -24.49 -26.03 -16.76
N GLU A 153 -23.53 -26.89 -16.43
CA GLU A 153 -23.24 -27.20 -15.04
C GLU A 153 -22.86 -25.88 -14.35
N LEU A 154 -23.68 -25.49 -13.36
CA LEU A 154 -23.36 -24.37 -12.50
C LEU A 154 -22.05 -24.70 -11.79
N ALA A 155 -21.06 -23.82 -11.91
CA ALA A 155 -19.82 -23.96 -11.16
C ALA A 155 -20.18 -24.12 -9.66
N PRO A 156 -19.48 -25.00 -8.93
CA PRO A 156 -19.73 -25.20 -7.51
C PRO A 156 -19.69 -23.87 -6.76
N ASP A 157 -20.54 -23.74 -5.73
CA ASP A 157 -20.56 -22.58 -4.85
C ASP A 157 -19.13 -22.24 -4.39
N GLN A 158 -18.80 -20.95 -4.39
CA GLN A 158 -17.43 -20.48 -4.16
C GLN A 158 -16.85 -21.08 -2.87
N PRO A 159 -15.55 -21.42 -2.86
CA PRO A 159 -14.93 -22.02 -1.68
C PRO A 159 -15.08 -21.09 -0.48
N VAL A 160 -15.51 -21.65 0.66
CA VAL A 160 -15.56 -20.94 1.94
C VAL A 160 -14.14 -20.50 2.28
N VAL A 161 -13.91 -19.19 2.35
CA VAL A 161 -12.59 -18.62 2.66
C VAL A 161 -12.36 -18.71 4.16
N ASP A 162 -11.29 -19.40 4.57
CA ASP A 162 -10.84 -19.42 5.96
C ASP A 162 -10.10 -18.11 6.30
N VAL A 163 -10.85 -17.15 6.86
CA VAL A 163 -10.33 -15.82 7.23
C VAL A 163 -9.19 -15.91 8.25
N ALA A 164 -9.27 -16.84 9.20
CA ALA A 164 -8.26 -16.97 10.24
C ALA A 164 -6.92 -17.44 9.65
N ALA A 165 -6.96 -18.37 8.71
CA ALA A 165 -5.78 -18.81 7.99
C ALA A 165 -5.14 -17.67 7.17
N GLN A 166 -5.96 -16.87 6.45
CA GLN A 166 -5.46 -15.76 5.64
C GLN A 166 -4.85 -14.63 6.48
N LEU A 167 -5.45 -14.29 7.63
CA LEU A 167 -4.89 -13.29 8.54
C LEU A 167 -3.63 -13.77 9.27
N SER A 168 -3.41 -15.09 9.32
CA SER A 168 -2.20 -15.70 9.91
C SER A 168 -1.00 -15.77 8.97
N LEU A 169 -1.14 -15.31 7.71
CA LEU A 169 -0.03 -15.21 6.76
C LEU A 169 1.08 -14.32 7.33
N LYS A 170 2.30 -14.87 7.41
CA LYS A 170 3.47 -14.18 7.97
C LYS A 170 4.06 -13.20 6.97
N ILE A 171 4.51 -12.06 7.49
CA ILE A 171 5.18 -11.00 6.75
C ILE A 171 6.48 -10.68 7.50
N ASP A 172 7.62 -10.80 6.80
CA ASP A 172 8.93 -10.52 7.39
C ASP A 172 9.06 -9.05 7.81
N GLU A 173 8.57 -8.14 6.96
CA GLU A 173 8.56 -6.70 7.21
C GLU A 173 7.40 -6.03 6.46
N TYR A 174 6.66 -5.17 7.16
CA TYR A 174 5.69 -4.26 6.57
C TYR A 174 6.10 -2.84 6.89
N SER A 175 6.35 -2.03 5.86
CA SER A 175 6.82 -0.65 6.01
C SER A 175 6.02 0.30 5.13
N GLN A 176 5.29 1.21 5.78
CA GLN A 176 4.54 2.30 5.18
C GLN A 176 5.03 3.62 5.80
N VAL A 177 6.25 4.01 5.43
CA VAL A 177 6.93 5.23 5.93
C VAL A 177 6.17 6.50 5.54
N LYS A 178 5.60 6.52 4.33
CA LYS A 178 4.81 7.66 3.85
C LYS A 178 3.39 7.53 4.40
N PRO A 179 2.88 8.54 5.14
CA PRO A 179 1.52 8.48 5.65
C PRO A 179 0.51 8.24 4.53
N ALA A 180 -0.37 7.27 4.73
CA ALA A 180 -1.42 6.88 3.79
C ALA A 180 -2.78 6.83 4.50
N PRO A 181 -3.88 7.16 3.81
CA PRO A 181 -5.21 7.12 4.41
C PRO A 181 -5.57 5.70 4.81
N VAL A 182 -6.18 5.53 5.99
CA VAL A 182 -6.60 4.24 6.55
C VAL A 182 -7.41 3.42 5.54
N ARG A 183 -8.35 4.05 4.81
CA ARG A 183 -9.13 3.38 3.76
C ARG A 183 -8.26 2.69 2.70
N LEU A 184 -7.15 3.31 2.30
CA LEU A 184 -6.24 2.74 1.31
C LEU A 184 -5.44 1.58 1.88
N LEU A 185 -5.01 1.67 3.14
CA LEU A 185 -4.32 0.57 3.82
C LEU A 185 -5.23 -0.65 4.01
N LEU A 186 -6.48 -0.44 4.41
CA LEU A 186 -7.48 -1.51 4.55
C LEU A 186 -7.74 -2.21 3.20
N ARG A 187 -7.78 -1.46 2.10
CA ARG A 187 -7.89 -2.04 0.76
C ARG A 187 -6.66 -2.89 0.40
N GLN A 188 -5.44 -2.40 0.67
CA GLN A 188 -4.23 -3.18 0.44
C GLN A 188 -4.21 -4.47 1.27
N ILE A 189 -4.68 -4.42 2.52
CA ILE A 189 -4.79 -5.60 3.38
C ILE A 189 -5.81 -6.60 2.84
N ALA A 190 -6.95 -6.12 2.32
CA ALA A 190 -7.93 -6.97 1.64
C ALA A 190 -7.31 -7.68 0.42
N GLU A 191 -6.50 -6.96 -0.36
CA GLU A 191 -5.77 -7.52 -1.50
C GLU A 191 -4.71 -8.55 -1.08
N LEU A 192 -3.98 -8.31 0.03
CA LEU A 192 -2.96 -9.22 0.55
C LEU A 192 -3.55 -10.51 1.17
N SER A 193 -4.67 -10.40 1.88
CA SER A 193 -5.34 -11.55 2.52
C SER A 193 -6.28 -12.30 1.58
N ALA A 194 -6.65 -11.70 0.44
CA ALA A 194 -7.78 -12.13 -0.37
C ALA A 194 -9.11 -12.25 0.41
N VAL A 195 -9.22 -11.52 1.54
CA VAL A 195 -10.44 -11.48 2.35
C VAL A 195 -11.12 -10.11 2.14
N PRO A 196 -12.41 -10.09 1.77
CA PRO A 196 -13.14 -8.84 1.64
C PRO A 196 -13.25 -8.10 2.98
N VAL A 197 -13.06 -6.78 2.93
CA VAL A 197 -13.21 -5.88 4.08
C VAL A 197 -14.42 -5.00 3.85
N ASP A 198 -15.40 -5.11 4.74
CA ASP A 198 -16.61 -4.30 4.75
C ASP A 198 -16.43 -3.07 5.65
N LEU A 199 -16.68 -1.89 5.07
CA LEU A 199 -16.56 -0.58 5.73
C LEU A 199 -17.93 0.05 6.03
N SER A 200 -19.04 -0.64 5.78
CA SER A 200 -20.39 -0.07 5.83
C SER A 200 -20.74 0.57 7.18
N GLU A 201 -20.26 0.01 8.30
CA GLU A 201 -20.53 0.56 9.64
C GLU A 201 -19.73 1.84 9.97
N VAL A 202 -18.63 2.07 9.26
CA VAL A 202 -17.71 3.19 9.51
C VAL A 202 -17.67 4.22 8.37
N GLU A 203 -18.42 3.98 7.28
CA GLU A 203 -18.59 4.95 6.19
C GLU A 203 -19.51 6.12 6.56
N ALA A 204 -20.33 5.96 7.61
CA ALA A 204 -21.17 7.03 8.15
C ALA A 204 -20.38 8.01 9.04
N GLU A 205 -20.87 9.23 9.14
CA GLU A 205 -20.37 10.21 10.12
C GLU A 205 -20.68 9.73 11.55
N PRO A 206 -19.77 9.91 12.53
CA PRO A 206 -18.51 10.67 12.47
C PRO A 206 -17.28 9.85 12.04
N TRP A 207 -17.43 8.54 11.84
CA TRP A 207 -16.33 7.58 11.68
C TRP A 207 -15.62 7.70 10.33
N LYS A 208 -16.31 8.25 9.32
CA LYS A 208 -15.72 8.53 8.01
C LYS A 208 -14.41 9.34 8.10
N THR A 209 -14.34 10.30 9.02
CA THR A 209 -13.13 11.10 9.25
C THR A 209 -11.93 10.27 9.71
N LYS A 210 -12.17 9.15 10.41
CA LYS A 210 -11.13 8.19 10.81
C LYS A 210 -10.59 7.39 9.63
N LEU A 211 -11.45 7.05 8.66
CA LEU A 211 -11.03 6.34 7.45
C LEU A 211 -10.12 7.18 6.54
N ASP A 212 -10.32 8.51 6.55
CA ASP A 212 -9.51 9.45 5.75
C ASP A 212 -8.24 9.92 6.51
N GLN A 213 -8.06 9.52 7.78
CA GLN A 213 -6.87 9.82 8.58
C GLN A 213 -5.63 9.17 7.94
N ALA A 214 -4.57 9.94 7.77
CA ALA A 214 -3.29 9.43 7.27
C ALA A 214 -2.45 8.87 8.42
N ILE A 215 -2.01 7.62 8.30
CA ILE A 215 -1.18 6.94 9.31
C ILE A 215 0.06 6.31 8.66
N SER A 216 1.08 6.05 9.48
CA SER A 216 2.33 5.37 9.07
C SER A 216 2.51 4.13 9.93
N VAL A 217 2.91 3.02 9.33
CA VAL A 217 3.00 1.72 10.01
C VAL A 217 4.32 1.06 9.64
N GLU A 218 5.10 0.68 10.64
CA GLU A 218 6.33 -0.09 10.47
C GLU A 218 6.31 -1.25 11.45
N LEU A 219 6.30 -2.47 10.92
CA LEU A 219 6.21 -3.71 11.68
C LEU A 219 7.22 -4.71 11.14
N LYS A 220 7.90 -5.42 12.03
CA LYS A 220 8.84 -6.51 11.69
C LYS A 220 8.32 -7.83 12.25
N ALA A 221 8.53 -8.91 11.50
CA ALA A 221 8.09 -10.27 11.83
C ALA A 221 6.63 -10.33 12.28
N THR A 222 5.73 -9.83 11.42
CA THR A 222 4.30 -9.68 11.72
C THR A 222 3.46 -10.66 10.90
N THR A 223 2.13 -10.54 11.00
CA THR A 223 1.17 -11.21 10.13
C THR A 223 0.28 -10.20 9.41
N VAL A 224 -0.44 -10.62 8.37
CA VAL A 224 -1.46 -9.76 7.73
C VAL A 224 -2.47 -9.25 8.76
N GLY A 225 -2.91 -10.11 9.69
CA GLY A 225 -3.77 -9.74 10.81
C GLY A 225 -3.12 -8.73 11.78
N GLY A 226 -1.82 -8.87 12.06
CA GLY A 226 -1.09 -7.90 12.88
C GLY A 226 -0.97 -6.52 12.23
N VAL A 227 -0.81 -6.47 10.90
CA VAL A 227 -0.85 -5.19 10.15
C VAL A 227 -2.26 -4.57 10.23
N LEU A 228 -3.31 -5.38 10.05
CA LEU A 228 -4.70 -4.92 10.17
C LEU A 228 -4.99 -4.35 11.55
N GLU A 229 -4.61 -5.08 12.61
CA GLU A 229 -4.82 -4.66 14.00
C GLU A 229 -4.11 -3.33 14.28
N GLU A 230 -2.86 -3.18 13.88
CA GLU A 230 -2.10 -1.93 14.10
C GLU A 230 -2.70 -0.74 13.32
N VAL A 231 -3.12 -0.95 12.07
CA VAL A 231 -3.80 0.07 11.25
C VAL A 231 -5.09 0.53 11.92
N LEU A 232 -5.92 -0.41 12.37
CA LEU A 232 -7.20 -0.11 13.02
C LEU A 232 -7.01 0.57 14.38
N LYS A 233 -6.03 0.11 15.17
CA LYS A 233 -5.66 0.69 16.47
C LYS A 233 -5.22 2.14 16.36
N GLN A 234 -4.37 2.48 15.38
CA GLN A 234 -3.96 3.87 15.17
C GLN A 234 -5.12 4.79 14.73
N ALA A 235 -6.15 4.22 14.10
CA ALA A 235 -7.37 4.93 13.70
C ALA A 235 -8.41 5.04 14.84
N GLY A 236 -8.30 4.23 15.90
CA GLY A 236 -9.32 4.07 16.93
C GLY A 236 -10.55 3.32 16.41
N LEU A 237 -10.31 2.23 15.67
CA LEU A 237 -11.32 1.35 15.08
C LEU A 237 -11.07 -0.10 15.55
N GLY A 238 -12.10 -0.93 15.48
CA GLY A 238 -12.03 -2.38 15.70
C GLY A 238 -12.37 -3.18 14.45
N SER A 239 -12.29 -4.50 14.55
CA SER A 239 -12.81 -5.40 13.51
C SER A 239 -13.52 -6.61 14.10
N ARG A 240 -14.48 -7.15 13.35
CA ARG A 240 -15.12 -8.45 13.61
C ARG A 240 -15.12 -9.30 12.34
N GLN A 241 -15.03 -10.62 12.49
CA GLN A 241 -15.02 -11.56 11.37
C GLN A 241 -16.36 -12.28 11.31
N GLN A 242 -17.00 -12.32 10.15
CA GLN A 242 -18.26 -13.03 9.94
C GLN A 242 -18.40 -13.45 8.48
N ASP A 243 -18.78 -14.71 8.25
CA ASP A 243 -19.14 -15.26 6.92
C ASP A 243 -18.08 -15.02 5.82
N GLY A 244 -16.79 -15.11 6.17
CA GLY A 244 -15.71 -14.89 5.21
C GLY A 244 -15.38 -13.42 4.95
N VAL A 245 -15.96 -12.49 5.71
CA VAL A 245 -15.79 -11.04 5.56
C VAL A 245 -15.26 -10.43 6.88
N ILE A 246 -14.40 -9.43 6.74
CA ILE A 246 -13.92 -8.61 7.87
C ILE A 246 -14.75 -7.33 7.92
N PHE A 247 -15.53 -7.14 8.98
CA PHE A 247 -16.29 -5.92 9.20
C PHE A 247 -15.48 -4.97 10.08
N VAL A 248 -15.26 -3.74 9.62
CA VAL A 248 -14.62 -2.69 10.42
C VAL A 248 -15.68 -1.99 11.25
N VAL A 249 -15.48 -1.93 12.56
CA VAL A 249 -16.45 -1.41 13.53
C VAL A 249 -15.83 -0.27 14.35
N PRO A 250 -16.64 0.66 14.90
CA PRO A 250 -16.14 1.63 15.88
C PRO A 250 -15.58 0.95 17.13
N GLU A 251 -14.50 1.50 17.69
CA GLU A 251 -13.94 0.99 18.96
C GLU A 251 -14.93 1.27 20.11
N GLY A 252 -15.44 0.20 20.74
CA GLY A 252 -16.42 0.28 21.84
C GLY A 252 -17.90 0.15 21.45
N GLY A 253 -18.19 -0.23 20.19
CA GLY A 253 -19.52 -0.61 19.71
C GLY A 253 -19.88 -2.08 19.95
#